data_AF-A0A5B8VYH1-F1
#
_entry.id   AF-A0A5B8VYH1-F1
#
_cell.length_a   1.000
_cell.length_b   1.000
_cell.length_c   1.000
_cell.angle_alpha   90.00
_cell.angle_beta   90.00
_cell.angle_gamma   90.00
#
_symmetry.space_group_name_H-M   'P 1'
#
loop_
_entity.id
_entity.type
_entity.pdbx_description
1 polymer ?
#
loop_
_entity_poly.entity_id
_entity_poly.type
_entity_poly.pdbx_seq_one_letter_code
_entity_poly.pdbx_strand_id
1 'polypeptide(L)'
;MNKSSLKSIWEAPIYLPYLQPTLTDEMVKEAENLIGFRLPYEYVNLLKIQNGGYIRYTLKNTPHSVIAGIGLNYPSITDFEWFRSYDDYMSFSLEGLFPFDGDGHWNLCLDYRKNNLEPEITYIDTESDFEELIASNFSCYLNMLEIEVEDEYIIQLALSIEYTITQISNITNIKFEEPDYFAHGYAVYRGMFNGSWVWVSPNKVPRGFIRETEDRYEELKTQMEGTALRFPEVPENSVIINISDETQGAQLINKLIENGLSINKLKDLI
;
A
#
# COMPACT_ATOMS: atom_id res chain seq x y z
N MET A 1 -3.75 11.66 -11.80
CA MET A 1 -4.20 10.29 -12.18
C MET A 1 -5.51 10.32 -12.96
N ASN A 2 -5.75 9.34 -13.83
CA ASN A 2 -7.05 9.13 -14.47
C ASN A 2 -8.01 8.31 -13.56
N LYS A 3 -9.31 8.24 -13.90
CA LYS A 3 -10.32 7.52 -13.09
C LYS A 3 -10.05 6.01 -12.93
N SER A 4 -9.34 5.39 -13.88
CA SER A 4 -8.97 3.97 -13.80
C SER A 4 -7.87 3.75 -12.77
N SER A 5 -6.81 4.59 -12.81
CA SER A 5 -5.70 4.54 -11.83
C SER A 5 -6.16 4.86 -10.40
N LEU A 6 -7.22 5.66 -10.23
CA LEU A 6 -7.78 5.96 -8.89
C LEU A 6 -8.46 4.77 -8.23
N LYS A 7 -8.96 3.81 -9.01
CA LYS A 7 -9.60 2.60 -8.46
C LYS A 7 -8.58 1.55 -8.06
N SER A 8 -7.41 1.53 -8.70
CA SER A 8 -6.33 0.59 -8.42
C SER A 8 -5.30 1.12 -7.44
N ILE A 9 -5.54 2.27 -6.79
CA ILE A 9 -4.60 2.86 -5.82
C ILE A 9 -4.45 2.03 -4.54
N TRP A 10 -5.51 1.36 -4.11
CA TRP A 10 -5.52 0.58 -2.87
C TRP A 10 -4.70 -0.70 -3.01
N GLU A 11 -3.93 -1.02 -1.98
CA GLU A 11 -3.21 -2.28 -1.89
C GLU A 11 -4.19 -3.44 -1.68
N ALA A 12 -3.85 -4.61 -2.25
CA ALA A 12 -4.58 -5.85 -2.06
C ALA A 12 -3.65 -6.93 -1.49
N PRO A 13 -4.12 -7.76 -0.53
CA PRO A 13 -5.41 -7.68 0.15
C PRO A 13 -5.49 -6.47 1.09
N ILE A 14 -6.70 -5.99 1.33
CA ILE A 14 -6.93 -4.92 2.30
C ILE A 14 -6.60 -5.44 3.70
N TYR A 15 -5.73 -4.74 4.45
CA TYR A 15 -5.58 -4.98 5.87
C TYR A 15 -6.80 -4.45 6.63
N LEU A 16 -7.73 -5.34 6.96
CA LEU A 16 -9.06 -4.98 7.45
C LEU A 16 -9.08 -4.16 8.75
N PRO A 17 -8.14 -4.33 9.70
CA PRO A 17 -8.08 -3.46 10.88
C PRO A 17 -7.91 -1.97 10.53
N TYR A 18 -7.30 -1.66 9.38
CA TYR A 18 -7.05 -0.28 8.94
C TYR A 18 -8.14 0.27 8.01
N LEU A 19 -9.15 -0.54 7.69
CA LEU A 19 -10.27 -0.13 6.87
C LEU A 19 -11.34 0.55 7.74
N GLN A 20 -11.77 1.75 7.36
CA GLN A 20 -12.94 2.37 7.99
C GLN A 20 -14.25 1.80 7.43
N PRO A 21 -15.38 1.99 8.13
CA PRO A 21 -16.71 1.77 7.56
C PRO A 21 -16.90 2.55 6.25
N THR A 22 -17.84 2.09 5.42
CA THR A 22 -18.23 2.77 4.18
C THR A 22 -18.49 4.25 4.44
N LEU A 23 -17.81 5.11 3.68
CA LEU A 23 -17.91 6.54 3.85
C LEU A 23 -19.34 7.03 3.58
N THR A 24 -19.87 7.86 4.49
CA THR A 24 -21.16 8.54 4.32
C THR A 24 -20.96 10.05 4.29
N ASP A 25 -21.93 10.77 3.71
CA ASP A 25 -21.86 12.24 3.67
C ASP A 25 -21.90 12.87 5.08
N GLU A 26 -22.54 12.21 6.06
CA GLU A 26 -22.55 12.67 7.46
C GLU A 26 -21.16 12.53 8.10
N MET A 27 -20.46 11.41 7.87
CA MET A 27 -19.07 11.24 8.34
C MET A 27 -18.14 12.31 7.77
N VAL A 28 -18.30 12.66 6.49
CA VAL A 28 -17.51 13.74 5.86
C VAL A 28 -17.82 15.07 6.55
N LYS A 29 -19.10 15.40 6.74
CA LYS A 29 -19.51 16.64 7.39
C LYS A 29 -19.02 16.73 8.84
N GLU A 30 -19.08 15.64 9.59
CA GLU A 30 -18.54 15.57 10.96
C GLU A 30 -17.03 15.78 10.97
N ALA A 31 -16.29 15.12 10.07
CA ALA A 31 -14.85 15.30 9.93
C ALA A 31 -14.48 16.75 9.57
N GLU A 32 -15.18 17.36 8.62
CA GLU A 32 -14.96 18.76 8.23
C GLU A 32 -15.29 19.74 9.38
N ASN A 33 -16.34 19.46 10.18
CA ASN A 33 -16.65 20.27 11.35
C ASN A 33 -15.56 20.16 12.44
N LEU A 34 -15.00 18.96 12.63
CA LEU A 34 -13.92 18.72 13.59
C LEU A 34 -12.61 19.39 13.14
N ILE A 35 -12.27 19.24 11.86
CA ILE A 35 -11.07 19.83 11.24
C ILE A 35 -11.20 21.36 11.11
N GLY A 36 -12.43 21.88 10.97
CA GLY A 36 -12.71 23.30 10.75
C GLY A 36 -12.55 23.74 9.29
N PHE A 37 -12.24 22.82 8.38
CA PHE A 37 -12.03 23.06 6.95
C PHE A 37 -12.79 22.05 6.09
N ARG A 38 -13.08 22.43 4.85
CA ARG A 38 -13.62 21.50 3.85
C ARG A 38 -12.52 20.58 3.37
N LEU A 39 -12.80 19.29 3.29
CA LEU A 39 -11.85 18.30 2.78
C LEU A 39 -11.73 18.41 1.26
N PRO A 40 -10.55 18.12 0.67
CA PRO A 40 -10.37 18.15 -0.78
C PRO A 40 -11.36 17.21 -1.48
N TYR A 41 -11.94 17.67 -2.60
CA TYR A 41 -12.91 16.89 -3.36
C TYR A 41 -12.33 15.54 -3.83
N GLU A 42 -11.08 15.55 -4.30
CA GLU A 42 -10.36 14.35 -4.74
C GLU A 42 -10.11 13.37 -3.59
N TYR A 43 -9.80 13.88 -2.38
CA TYR A 43 -9.62 13.05 -1.19
C TYR A 43 -10.94 12.34 -0.82
N VAL A 44 -12.04 13.09 -0.75
CA VAL A 44 -13.36 12.50 -0.43
C VAL A 44 -13.80 11.48 -1.51
N ASN A 45 -13.58 11.76 -2.79
CA ASN A 45 -13.92 10.81 -3.85
C ASN A 45 -13.09 9.53 -3.80
N LEU A 46 -11.83 9.65 -3.41
CA LEU A 46 -10.97 8.50 -3.19
C LEU A 46 -11.49 7.66 -2.02
N LEU A 47 -11.85 8.29 -0.91
CA LEU A 47 -12.42 7.62 0.26
C LEU A 47 -13.80 6.97 0.00
N LYS A 48 -14.55 7.45 -1.00
CA LYS A 48 -15.78 6.79 -1.47
C LYS A 48 -15.53 5.46 -2.19
N ILE A 49 -14.31 5.23 -2.69
CA ILE A 49 -13.92 3.93 -3.29
C ILE A 49 -13.57 2.95 -2.17
N GLN A 50 -12.71 3.37 -1.25
CA GLN A 50 -12.34 2.67 -0.03
C GLN A 50 -11.96 3.70 1.02
N ASN A 51 -12.53 3.60 2.22
CA ASN A 51 -12.36 4.62 3.25
C ASN A 51 -11.06 4.36 4.05
N GLY A 52 -9.92 4.61 3.41
CA GLY A 52 -8.59 4.53 3.99
C GLY A 52 -7.92 3.16 3.91
N GLY A 53 -6.65 3.12 4.32
CA GLY A 53 -5.80 1.93 4.36
C GLY A 53 -4.55 2.07 3.47
N TYR A 54 -3.86 0.95 3.27
CA TYR A 54 -2.65 0.88 2.45
C TYR A 54 -2.94 1.13 0.97
N ILE A 55 -1.98 1.80 0.32
CA ILE A 55 -1.98 2.03 -1.11
C ILE A 55 -0.75 1.36 -1.75
N ARG A 56 -0.87 0.99 -3.01
CA ARG A 56 0.22 0.37 -3.78
C ARG A 56 1.21 1.38 -4.40
N TYR A 57 1.00 2.67 -4.15
CA TYR A 57 1.76 3.75 -4.76
C TYR A 57 2.70 4.38 -3.72
N THR A 58 3.85 4.83 -4.18
CA THR A 58 4.85 5.54 -3.39
C THR A 58 4.94 7.00 -3.84
N LEU A 59 5.65 7.80 -3.05
CA LEU A 59 6.01 9.16 -3.38
C LEU A 59 7.53 9.27 -3.40
N LYS A 60 8.09 9.73 -4.52
CA LYS A 60 9.55 9.76 -4.68
C LYS A 60 10.25 10.58 -3.60
N ASN A 61 11.24 10.00 -2.94
CA ASN A 61 12.03 10.59 -1.84
C ASN A 61 11.23 10.95 -0.58
N THR A 62 9.98 10.49 -0.45
CA THR A 62 9.13 10.79 0.71
C THR A 62 8.44 9.52 1.18
N PRO A 63 8.54 9.15 2.47
CA PRO A 63 7.79 8.02 3.01
C PRO A 63 6.29 8.19 2.73
N HIS A 64 5.68 7.15 2.17
CA HIS A 64 4.26 7.16 1.86
C HIS A 64 3.76 5.73 1.60
N SER A 65 2.69 5.33 2.28
CA SER A 65 2.16 3.96 2.15
C SER A 65 0.68 3.82 2.49
N VAL A 66 0.08 4.80 3.16
CA VAL A 66 -1.34 4.77 3.52
C VAL A 66 -2.03 6.06 3.15
N ILE A 67 -3.36 5.98 3.03
CA ILE A 67 -4.22 7.16 3.05
C ILE A 67 -5.16 6.98 4.23
N ALA A 68 -5.16 7.96 5.13
CA ALA A 68 -6.04 7.99 6.27
C ALA A 68 -7.51 7.96 5.83
N GLY A 69 -8.32 7.17 6.53
CA GLY A 69 -9.75 7.21 6.32
C GLY A 69 -10.43 8.29 7.15
N ILE A 70 -11.75 8.32 7.10
CA ILE A 70 -12.60 9.06 8.04
C ILE A 70 -13.32 8.04 8.92
N GLY A 71 -13.01 8.04 10.22
CA GLY A 71 -13.61 7.15 11.19
C GLY A 71 -12.71 6.91 12.40
N LEU A 72 -12.99 5.86 13.17
CA LEU A 72 -12.32 5.58 14.43
C LEU A 72 -11.10 4.67 14.30
N ASN A 73 -10.94 3.98 13.17
CA ASN A 73 -9.82 3.04 13.00
C ASN A 73 -8.55 3.81 12.65
N TYR A 74 -7.39 3.28 13.00
CA TYR A 74 -6.13 3.82 12.46
C TYR A 74 -5.92 3.31 11.03
N PRO A 75 -5.44 4.12 10.06
CA PRO A 75 -5.20 5.55 10.13
C PRO A 75 -6.48 6.37 9.92
N SER A 76 -6.60 7.51 10.64
CA SER A 76 -7.74 8.41 10.54
C SER A 76 -7.34 9.87 10.50
N ILE A 77 -7.89 10.62 9.55
CA ILE A 77 -7.65 12.06 9.43
C ILE A 77 -8.34 12.85 10.55
N THR A 78 -9.24 12.23 11.31
CA THR A 78 -9.90 12.85 12.46
C THR A 78 -9.15 12.60 13.77
N ASP A 79 -8.12 11.75 13.76
CA ASP A 79 -7.24 11.50 14.91
C ASP A 79 -5.92 12.25 14.72
N PHE A 80 -5.96 13.57 14.91
CA PHE A 80 -4.80 14.47 14.68
C PHE A 80 -4.36 15.25 15.94
N GLU A 81 -5.06 15.10 17.07
CA GLU A 81 -4.73 15.84 18.30
C GLU A 81 -3.34 15.48 18.84
N TRP A 82 -2.93 14.22 18.69
CA TRP A 82 -1.58 13.79 19.06
C TRP A 82 -0.50 14.57 18.29
N PHE A 83 -0.75 14.93 17.03
CA PHE A 83 0.19 15.68 16.21
C PHE A 83 0.40 17.10 16.74
N ARG A 84 -0.64 17.69 17.35
CA ARG A 84 -0.56 19.01 18.01
C ARG A 84 0.39 19.03 19.20
N SER A 85 0.69 17.89 19.82
CA SER A 85 1.62 17.84 20.95
C SER A 85 3.07 18.18 20.57
N TYR A 86 3.40 18.18 19.28
CA TYR A 86 4.72 18.57 18.77
C TYR A 86 4.88 20.08 18.54
N ASP A 87 3.82 20.88 18.66
CA ASP A 87 3.83 22.30 18.26
C ASP A 87 4.92 23.12 18.98
N ASP A 88 5.10 22.91 20.29
CA ASP A 88 6.14 23.57 21.10
C ASP A 88 7.59 23.22 20.70
N TYR A 89 7.77 22.16 19.91
CA TYR A 89 9.08 21.66 19.47
C TYR A 89 9.42 22.09 18.04
N MET A 90 8.49 22.71 17.32
CA MET A 90 8.64 23.09 15.93
C MET A 90 8.85 24.61 15.78
N SER A 91 9.63 25.00 14.78
CA SER A 91 9.86 26.41 14.43
C SER A 91 8.69 27.03 13.64
N PHE A 92 7.75 26.21 13.20
CA PHE A 92 6.55 26.57 12.46
C PHE A 92 5.29 26.06 13.18
N SER A 93 4.17 26.75 12.96
CA SER A 93 2.87 26.36 13.51
C SER A 93 2.38 25.08 12.85
N LEU A 94 1.96 24.12 13.68
CA LEU A 94 1.24 22.95 13.21
C LEU A 94 -0.23 23.28 12.95
N GLU A 95 -0.83 24.27 13.63
CA GLU A 95 -2.23 24.68 13.42
C GLU A 95 -2.56 24.84 11.91
N GLY A 96 -3.61 24.17 11.45
CA GLY A 96 -4.00 24.13 10.03
C GLY A 96 -3.39 22.97 9.21
N LEU A 97 -2.50 22.16 9.80
CA LEU A 97 -2.01 20.91 9.22
C LEU A 97 -2.84 19.72 9.73
N PHE A 98 -3.24 18.82 8.83
CA PHE A 98 -3.99 17.60 9.16
C PHE A 98 -3.34 16.38 8.51
N PRO A 99 -2.66 15.51 9.29
CA PRO A 99 -2.00 14.31 8.77
C PRO A 99 -2.99 13.36 8.09
N PHE A 100 -2.66 12.91 6.88
CA PHE A 100 -3.37 11.84 6.18
C PHE A 100 -2.48 10.63 5.89
N ASP A 101 -1.18 10.72 6.17
CA ASP A 101 -0.24 9.61 6.27
C ASP A 101 0.86 10.03 7.27
N GLY A 102 1.50 9.07 7.92
CA GLY A 102 2.55 9.28 8.91
C GLY A 102 2.59 8.17 9.95
N ASP A 103 3.72 8.07 10.64
CA ASP A 103 3.91 7.20 11.81
C ASP A 103 4.10 8.00 13.12
N GLY A 104 4.04 9.32 13.03
CA GLY A 104 4.25 10.25 14.14
C GLY A 104 5.63 10.90 14.16
N HIS A 105 6.65 10.26 13.60
CA HIS A 105 7.99 10.84 13.38
C HIS A 105 8.01 11.67 12.09
N TRP A 106 7.22 11.26 11.10
CA TRP A 106 6.95 12.04 9.90
C TRP A 106 5.46 12.01 9.55
N ASN A 107 5.01 13.02 8.80
CA ASN A 107 3.60 13.19 8.42
C ASN A 107 3.47 13.83 7.04
N LEU A 108 2.56 13.31 6.21
CA LEU A 108 2.02 14.03 5.06
C LEU A 108 0.70 14.69 5.47
N CYS A 109 0.64 16.01 5.34
CA CYS A 109 -0.45 16.82 5.84
C CYS A 109 -1.23 17.49 4.72
N LEU A 110 -2.56 17.58 4.89
CA LEU A 110 -3.35 18.62 4.25
C LEU A 110 -3.04 19.94 4.96
N ASP A 111 -2.46 20.90 4.24
CA ASP A 111 -1.97 22.17 4.77
C ASP A 111 -2.88 23.35 4.37
N TYR A 112 -3.68 23.82 5.31
CA TYR A 112 -4.61 24.93 5.14
C TYR A 112 -4.03 26.29 5.55
N ARG A 113 -2.76 26.37 5.97
CA ARG A 113 -2.18 27.60 6.54
C ARG A 113 -2.18 28.77 5.55
N LYS A 114 -2.08 28.48 4.25
CA LYS A 114 -2.15 29.50 3.18
C LYS A 114 -3.52 29.60 2.50
N ASN A 115 -4.24 28.49 2.39
CA ASN A 115 -5.50 28.41 1.65
C ASN A 115 -6.48 27.47 2.36
N ASN A 116 -7.59 28.04 2.85
CA ASN A 116 -8.61 27.32 3.61
C ASN A 116 -9.65 26.59 2.73
N LEU A 117 -9.59 26.75 1.40
CA LEU A 117 -10.50 26.10 0.45
C LEU A 117 -9.87 24.93 -0.28
N GLU A 118 -8.59 25.04 -0.60
CA GLU A 118 -7.83 24.02 -1.31
C GLU A 118 -6.44 23.92 -0.65
N PRO A 119 -6.22 22.92 0.22
CA PRO A 119 -5.00 22.81 0.99
C PRO A 119 -3.82 22.39 0.11
N GLU A 120 -2.63 22.88 0.44
CA GLU A 120 -1.37 22.35 -0.06
C GLU A 120 -1.12 20.95 0.57
N ILE A 121 -0.18 20.18 0.01
CA ILE A 121 0.33 18.95 0.62
C ILE A 121 1.73 19.22 1.12
N THR A 122 1.94 19.07 2.43
CA THR A 122 3.20 19.38 3.09
C THR A 122 3.69 18.15 3.84
N TYR A 123 4.95 17.77 3.62
CA TYR A 123 5.65 16.78 4.41
C TYR A 123 6.25 17.45 5.64
N ILE A 124 6.08 16.83 6.80
CA ILE A 124 6.60 17.30 8.08
C ILE A 124 7.42 16.17 8.71
N ASP A 125 8.62 16.47 9.15
CA ASP A 125 9.43 15.60 10.01
C ASP A 125 9.48 16.25 11.41
N THR A 126 8.82 15.60 12.37
CA THR A 126 8.67 16.08 13.75
C THR A 126 9.91 15.84 14.59
N GLU A 127 10.87 15.03 14.12
CA GLU A 127 12.14 14.79 14.80
C GLU A 127 13.22 15.78 14.40
N SER A 128 13.14 16.36 13.20
CA SER A 128 14.18 17.23 12.64
C SER A 128 13.79 18.71 12.46
N ASP A 129 12.59 19.13 12.91
CA ASP A 129 12.06 20.50 12.72
C ASP A 129 12.10 20.90 11.24
N PHE A 130 11.52 20.05 10.40
CA PHE A 130 11.58 20.17 8.94
C PHE A 130 10.20 20.10 8.31
N GLU A 131 9.95 21.00 7.35
CA GLU A 131 8.77 20.97 6.48
C GLU A 131 9.15 21.19 5.01
N GLU A 132 8.46 20.48 4.12
CA GLU A 132 8.62 20.59 2.68
C GLU A 132 7.27 20.60 1.96
N LEU A 133 7.07 21.57 1.07
CA LEU A 133 5.92 21.60 0.17
C LEU A 133 6.07 20.49 -0.88
N ILE A 134 5.16 19.51 -0.85
CA ILE A 134 5.11 18.40 -1.80
C ILE A 134 4.29 18.77 -3.03
N ALA A 135 3.07 19.29 -2.83
CA ALA A 135 2.17 19.60 -3.93
C ALA A 135 1.27 20.81 -3.62
N SER A 136 0.86 21.53 -4.65
CA SER A 136 -0.01 22.70 -4.50
C SER A 136 -1.46 22.35 -4.12
N ASN A 137 -1.88 21.09 -4.32
CA ASN A 137 -3.16 20.55 -3.88
C ASN A 137 -3.17 19.01 -3.96
N PHE A 138 -4.23 18.38 -3.45
CA PHE A 138 -4.38 16.93 -3.44
C PHE A 138 -4.38 16.31 -4.85
N SER A 139 -4.93 17.01 -5.85
CA SER A 139 -4.95 16.53 -7.24
C SER A 139 -3.54 16.50 -7.84
N CYS A 140 -2.72 17.51 -7.58
CA CYS A 140 -1.31 17.57 -7.95
C CYS A 140 -0.52 16.45 -7.26
N TYR A 141 -0.75 16.21 -5.98
CA TYR A 141 -0.15 15.09 -5.25
C TYR A 141 -0.50 13.72 -5.88
N LEU A 142 -1.77 13.49 -6.24
CA LEU A 142 -2.18 12.26 -6.95
C LEU A 142 -1.54 12.12 -8.35
N ASN A 143 -0.96 13.17 -8.93
CA ASN A 143 -0.17 13.08 -10.17
C ASN A 143 1.30 12.76 -9.93
N MET A 144 1.79 12.89 -8.70
CA MET A 144 3.18 12.59 -8.31
C MET A 144 3.37 11.14 -7.86
N LEU A 145 2.28 10.47 -7.48
CA LEU A 145 2.30 9.06 -7.06
C LEU A 145 2.80 8.15 -8.19
N GLU A 146 3.72 7.27 -7.86
CA GLU A 146 4.28 6.26 -8.76
C GLU A 146 4.16 4.86 -8.16
N ILE A 147 4.15 3.83 -9.01
CA ILE A 147 4.23 2.45 -8.51
C ILE A 147 5.69 2.09 -8.55
N GLU A 148 6.27 1.87 -7.37
CA GLU A 148 7.60 1.32 -7.23
C GLU A 148 7.49 -0.18 -7.00
N VAL A 149 8.13 -0.95 -7.87
CA VAL A 149 8.31 -2.38 -7.67
C VAL A 149 9.78 -2.66 -7.56
N GLU A 150 10.13 -3.59 -6.69
CA GLU A 150 11.49 -4.08 -6.55
C GLU A 150 11.91 -4.87 -7.82
N ASP A 151 13.04 -5.56 -7.78
CA ASP A 151 13.44 -6.52 -8.82
C ASP A 151 12.58 -7.80 -8.79
N GLU A 152 11.28 -7.61 -8.99
CA GLU A 152 10.25 -8.64 -9.07
C GLU A 152 10.01 -9.08 -10.52
N TYR A 153 9.73 -10.37 -10.67
CA TYR A 153 9.41 -10.98 -11.96
C TYR A 153 8.05 -11.65 -11.92
N ILE A 154 7.37 -11.65 -13.05
CA ILE A 154 6.08 -12.30 -13.26
C ILE A 154 6.27 -13.56 -14.09
N ILE A 155 5.88 -14.69 -13.52
CA ILE A 155 5.72 -15.96 -14.22
C ILE A 155 4.28 -16.04 -14.73
N GLN A 156 4.10 -15.97 -16.06
CA GLN A 156 2.79 -16.00 -16.70
C GLN A 156 2.26 -17.44 -16.78
N LEU A 157 1.01 -17.65 -16.34
CA LEU A 157 0.21 -18.88 -16.50
C LEU A 157 0.62 -20.06 -15.61
N ALA A 158 0.55 -19.83 -14.31
CA ALA A 158 0.49 -20.91 -13.34
C ALA A 158 -0.91 -21.56 -13.35
N LEU A 159 -1.01 -22.90 -13.42
CA LEU A 159 -2.26 -23.61 -13.12
C LEU A 159 -2.71 -23.34 -11.67
N SER A 160 -1.73 -23.27 -10.76
CA SER A 160 -1.83 -22.79 -9.38
C SER A 160 -0.44 -22.40 -8.89
N ILE A 161 -0.35 -21.67 -7.77
CA ILE A 161 0.95 -21.34 -7.19
C ILE A 161 1.73 -22.60 -6.78
N GLU A 162 1.06 -23.62 -6.24
CA GLU A 162 1.67 -24.90 -5.84
C GLU A 162 2.29 -25.63 -7.05
N TYR A 163 1.62 -25.57 -8.20
CA TYR A 163 2.18 -26.11 -9.44
C TYR A 163 3.46 -25.36 -9.82
N THR A 164 3.46 -24.02 -9.77
CA THR A 164 4.64 -23.20 -10.06
C THR A 164 5.78 -23.46 -9.09
N ILE A 165 5.50 -23.58 -7.79
CA ILE A 165 6.48 -23.96 -6.77
C ILE A 165 7.13 -25.31 -7.11
N THR A 166 6.32 -26.29 -7.51
CA THR A 166 6.82 -27.61 -7.93
C THR A 166 7.71 -27.51 -9.17
N GLN A 167 7.33 -26.71 -10.17
CA GLN A 167 8.15 -26.50 -11.38
C GLN A 167 9.49 -25.84 -11.03
N ILE A 168 9.47 -24.75 -10.25
CA ILE A 168 10.68 -24.05 -9.80
C ILE A 168 11.58 -25.04 -9.07
N SER A 169 11.02 -25.82 -8.12
CA SER A 169 11.78 -26.79 -7.32
C SER A 169 12.45 -27.86 -8.20
N ASN A 170 11.75 -28.39 -9.20
CA ASN A 170 12.30 -29.39 -10.12
C ASN A 170 13.44 -28.83 -11.01
N ILE A 171 13.34 -27.56 -11.44
CA ILE A 171 14.35 -26.93 -12.29
C ILE A 171 15.60 -26.52 -11.48
N THR A 172 15.40 -26.10 -10.23
CA THR A 172 16.41 -25.36 -9.46
C THR A 172 16.95 -26.13 -8.27
N ASN A 173 16.26 -27.20 -7.83
CA ASN A 173 16.45 -27.90 -6.56
C ASN A 173 16.23 -27.02 -5.31
N ILE A 174 15.58 -25.85 -5.45
CA ILE A 174 15.12 -25.08 -4.30
C ILE A 174 14.15 -25.93 -3.49
N LYS A 175 14.34 -25.95 -2.18
CA LYS A 175 13.38 -26.51 -1.22
C LYS A 175 12.63 -25.34 -0.60
N PHE A 176 11.36 -25.18 -0.94
CA PHE A 176 10.50 -24.19 -0.33
C PHE A 176 10.03 -24.68 1.04
N GLU A 177 9.95 -23.73 1.98
CA GLU A 177 9.30 -23.93 3.28
C GLU A 177 7.76 -23.91 3.13
N GLU A 178 7.06 -24.25 4.21
CA GLU A 178 5.62 -24.02 4.29
C GLU A 178 5.30 -22.53 4.09
N PRO A 179 4.22 -22.19 3.37
CA PRO A 179 3.90 -20.80 3.08
C PRO A 179 3.51 -20.02 4.33
N ASP A 180 4.00 -18.80 4.44
CA ASP A 180 3.52 -17.83 5.43
C ASP A 180 2.28 -17.10 4.92
N TYR A 181 1.36 -16.79 5.83
CA TYR A 181 0.15 -15.99 5.59
C TYR A 181 0.06 -14.80 6.55
N PHE A 182 0.91 -14.74 7.58
CA PHE A 182 0.74 -13.81 8.70
C PHE A 182 0.96 -12.35 8.29
N ALA A 183 1.98 -12.10 7.48
CA ALA A 183 2.34 -10.73 7.09
C ALA A 183 1.33 -10.13 6.12
N HIS A 184 0.87 -10.90 5.14
CA HIS A 184 0.14 -10.37 3.97
C HIS A 184 -1.23 -11.00 3.72
N GLY A 185 -1.65 -12.02 4.47
CA GLY A 185 -2.95 -12.67 4.26
C GLY A 185 -3.05 -13.57 3.03
N TYR A 186 -1.94 -13.86 2.36
CA TYR A 186 -1.85 -14.80 1.24
C TYR A 186 -0.55 -15.61 1.34
N ALA A 187 -0.52 -16.75 0.63
CA ALA A 187 0.62 -17.66 0.66
C ALA A 187 1.89 -17.01 0.09
N VAL A 188 2.89 -16.84 0.95
CA VAL A 188 4.26 -16.48 0.56
C VAL A 188 5.17 -17.66 0.81
N TYR A 189 5.62 -18.29 -0.27
CA TYR A 189 6.62 -19.35 -0.22
C TYR A 189 8.01 -18.73 -0.21
N ARG A 190 8.92 -19.30 0.58
CA ARG A 190 10.33 -18.92 0.57
C ARG A 190 11.26 -20.13 0.50
N GLY A 191 12.41 -19.94 -0.13
CA GLY A 191 13.46 -20.94 -0.20
C GLY A 191 14.80 -20.30 -0.53
N MET A 192 15.86 -21.11 -0.62
CA MET A 192 17.20 -20.61 -0.94
C MET A 192 17.69 -21.11 -2.30
N PHE A 193 18.23 -20.19 -3.09
CA PHE A 193 18.95 -20.47 -4.33
C PHE A 193 20.36 -19.90 -4.23
N ASN A 194 21.39 -20.74 -4.28
CA ASN A 194 22.80 -20.34 -4.20
C ASN A 194 23.15 -19.41 -3.01
N GLY A 195 22.47 -19.58 -1.87
CA GLY A 195 22.68 -18.73 -0.69
C GLY A 195 21.90 -17.42 -0.68
N SER A 196 21.05 -17.16 -1.68
CA SER A 196 20.13 -16.03 -1.73
C SER A 196 18.69 -16.46 -1.50
N TRP A 197 17.92 -15.62 -0.82
CA TRP A 197 16.51 -15.88 -0.56
C TRP A 197 15.69 -15.66 -1.82
N VAL A 198 14.72 -16.56 -2.03
CA VAL A 198 13.76 -16.51 -3.12
C VAL A 198 12.38 -16.53 -2.49
N TRP A 199 11.54 -15.56 -2.85
CA TRP A 199 10.13 -15.51 -2.46
C TRP A 199 9.24 -15.70 -3.67
N VAL A 200 8.15 -16.43 -3.49
CA VAL A 200 7.17 -16.71 -4.53
C VAL A 200 5.77 -16.51 -3.96
N SER A 201 4.95 -15.69 -4.61
CA SER A 201 3.62 -15.31 -4.13
C SER A 201 2.62 -15.12 -5.29
N PRO A 202 1.31 -15.23 -5.05
CA PRO A 202 0.32 -15.09 -6.12
C PRO A 202 -0.02 -13.62 -6.40
N ASN A 203 -0.43 -13.31 -7.63
CA ASN A 203 -1.03 -12.01 -7.95
C ASN A 203 -2.50 -11.92 -7.47
N LYS A 204 -3.26 -13.01 -7.65
CA LYS A 204 -4.63 -13.16 -7.11
C LYS A 204 -4.56 -13.54 -5.63
N VAL A 205 -5.09 -12.67 -4.79
CA VAL A 205 -5.06 -12.77 -3.33
C VAL A 205 -6.48 -12.66 -2.77
N PRO A 206 -6.73 -12.96 -1.49
CA PRO A 206 -8.00 -12.62 -0.85
C PRO A 206 -8.34 -11.14 -1.02
N ARG A 207 -9.61 -10.77 -0.87
CA ARG A 207 -10.00 -9.36 -0.95
C ARG A 207 -9.45 -8.54 0.21
N GLY A 208 -9.45 -9.13 1.41
CA GLY A 208 -8.95 -8.54 2.63
C GLY A 208 -8.41 -9.61 3.55
N PHE A 209 -7.65 -9.19 4.56
CA PHE A 209 -7.12 -10.09 5.58
C PHE A 209 -7.10 -9.43 6.96
N ILE A 210 -7.14 -10.29 7.97
CA ILE A 210 -6.98 -9.94 9.38
C ILE A 210 -6.32 -11.13 10.08
N ARG A 211 -5.44 -10.85 11.04
CA ARG A 211 -4.77 -11.91 11.81
C ARG A 211 -5.69 -12.38 12.92
N GLU A 212 -5.62 -13.66 13.26
CA GLU A 212 -6.42 -14.25 14.35
C GLU A 212 -6.16 -13.61 15.72
N THR A 213 -5.01 -12.96 15.88
CA THR A 213 -4.61 -12.26 17.10
C THR A 213 -5.17 -10.84 17.24
N GLU A 214 -5.81 -10.30 16.20
CA GLU A 214 -6.38 -8.94 16.23
C GLU A 214 -7.68 -8.93 17.03
N ASP A 215 -7.88 -7.89 17.85
CA ASP A 215 -9.06 -7.75 18.73
C ASP A 215 -10.40 -7.82 17.96
N ARG A 216 -10.39 -7.37 16.70
CA ARG A 216 -11.57 -7.31 15.81
C ARG A 216 -11.67 -8.51 14.86
N TYR A 217 -10.93 -9.58 15.09
CA TYR A 217 -10.93 -10.76 14.21
C TYR A 217 -12.34 -11.32 13.93
N GLU A 218 -13.13 -11.55 14.99
CA GLU A 218 -14.48 -12.12 14.86
C GLU A 218 -15.44 -11.20 14.09
N GLU A 219 -15.26 -9.88 14.21
CA GLU A 219 -16.05 -8.87 13.52
C GLU A 219 -15.72 -8.83 12.01
N LEU A 220 -14.43 -8.92 11.67
CA LEU A 220 -13.93 -8.59 10.33
C LEU A 220 -13.67 -9.80 9.43
N LYS A 221 -13.51 -11.01 9.98
CA LYS A 221 -13.13 -12.21 9.20
C LYS A 221 -14.06 -12.54 8.03
N THR A 222 -15.34 -12.19 8.10
CA THR A 222 -16.29 -12.40 6.98
C THR A 222 -16.05 -11.44 5.81
N GLN A 223 -15.38 -10.31 6.04
CA GLN A 223 -15.02 -9.35 4.99
C GLN A 223 -13.80 -9.80 4.17
N MET A 224 -13.17 -10.92 4.55
CA MET A 224 -12.09 -11.56 3.77
C MET A 224 -12.62 -12.26 2.50
N GLU A 225 -13.93 -12.48 2.40
CA GLU A 225 -14.55 -13.20 1.28
C GLU A 225 -14.29 -12.51 -0.08
N GLY A 226 -14.05 -13.34 -1.09
CA GLY A 226 -13.72 -12.89 -2.45
C GLY A 226 -12.22 -12.77 -2.69
N THR A 227 -11.86 -12.23 -3.85
CA THR A 227 -10.48 -12.08 -4.29
C THR A 227 -10.23 -10.69 -4.87
N ALA A 228 -8.97 -10.28 -4.87
CA ALA A 228 -8.47 -9.08 -5.50
C ALA A 228 -7.13 -9.38 -6.22
N LEU A 229 -6.70 -8.44 -7.06
CA LEU A 229 -5.40 -8.51 -7.73
C LEU A 229 -4.45 -7.49 -7.10
N ARG A 230 -3.24 -7.92 -6.76
CA ARG A 230 -2.15 -7.02 -6.33
C ARG A 230 -1.76 -6.07 -7.46
N PHE A 231 -1.57 -6.65 -8.65
CA PHE A 231 -1.25 -5.95 -9.88
C PHE A 231 -2.32 -6.28 -10.93
N PRO A 232 -3.41 -5.48 -11.01
CA PRO A 232 -4.44 -5.56 -12.04
C PRO A 232 -3.93 -5.48 -13.49
N GLU A 233 -2.73 -4.93 -13.70
CA GLU A 233 -2.08 -4.79 -15.00
C GLU A 233 -1.59 -6.13 -15.57
N VAL A 234 -1.40 -7.15 -14.73
CA VAL A 234 -0.94 -8.47 -15.13
C VAL A 234 -2.02 -9.55 -14.94
N PRO A 235 -1.97 -10.68 -15.66
CA PRO A 235 -3.00 -11.71 -15.57
C PRO A 235 -3.23 -12.21 -14.13
N GLU A 236 -4.47 -12.58 -13.79
CA GLU A 236 -4.84 -13.01 -12.43
C GLU A 236 -4.06 -14.23 -11.93
N ASN A 237 -3.74 -15.18 -12.82
CA ASN A 237 -3.04 -16.42 -12.48
C ASN A 237 -1.52 -16.29 -12.64
N SER A 238 -1.03 -15.04 -12.59
CA SER A 238 0.40 -14.74 -12.53
C SER A 238 0.95 -15.05 -11.15
N VAL A 239 2.20 -15.53 -11.11
CA VAL A 239 2.98 -15.73 -9.89
C VAL A 239 4.14 -14.74 -9.89
N ILE A 240 4.33 -14.06 -8.77
CA ILE A 240 5.40 -13.10 -8.55
C ILE A 240 6.56 -13.81 -7.88
N ILE A 241 7.77 -13.58 -8.38
CA ILE A 241 9.01 -14.09 -7.79
C ILE A 241 9.99 -12.93 -7.55
N ASN A 242 10.55 -12.89 -6.35
CA ASN A 242 11.56 -11.92 -5.91
C ASN A 242 12.78 -12.68 -5.36
N ILE A 243 13.98 -12.11 -5.55
CA ILE A 243 15.23 -12.70 -5.09
C ILE A 243 16.05 -11.61 -4.39
N SER A 244 16.59 -11.90 -3.22
CA SER A 244 17.31 -10.92 -2.38
C SER A 244 18.62 -10.41 -2.98
N ASP A 245 19.18 -11.11 -3.98
CA ASP A 245 20.44 -10.77 -4.65
C ASP A 245 20.22 -10.70 -6.16
N GLU A 246 20.59 -9.58 -6.76
CA GLU A 246 20.35 -9.31 -8.18
C GLU A 246 21.07 -10.31 -9.10
N THR A 247 22.29 -10.72 -8.75
CA THR A 247 23.10 -11.63 -9.58
C THR A 247 22.52 -13.03 -9.54
N GLN A 248 22.19 -13.55 -8.35
CA GLN A 248 21.52 -14.84 -8.21
C GLN A 248 20.11 -14.80 -8.79
N GLY A 249 19.42 -13.67 -8.69
CA GLY A 249 18.13 -13.43 -9.33
C GLY A 249 18.21 -13.61 -10.83
N ALA A 250 19.14 -12.93 -11.51
CA ALA A 250 19.33 -13.07 -12.95
C ALA A 250 19.65 -14.52 -13.37
N GLN A 251 20.48 -15.23 -12.60
CA GLN A 251 20.79 -16.64 -12.86
C GLN A 251 19.56 -17.55 -12.71
N LEU A 252 18.78 -17.36 -11.64
CA LEU A 252 17.55 -18.11 -11.40
C LEU A 252 16.55 -17.90 -12.54
N ILE A 253 16.28 -16.64 -12.88
CA ILE A 253 15.31 -16.29 -13.91
C ILE A 253 15.73 -16.84 -15.28
N ASN A 254 16.99 -16.69 -15.68
CA ASN A 254 17.50 -17.28 -16.93
C ASN A 254 17.29 -18.80 -16.95
N LYS A 255 17.62 -19.49 -15.86
CA LYS A 255 17.45 -20.94 -15.76
C LYS A 255 15.98 -21.35 -15.91
N LEU A 256 15.05 -20.60 -15.32
CA LEU A 256 13.62 -20.87 -15.45
C LEU A 256 13.12 -20.64 -16.90
N ILE A 257 13.57 -19.56 -17.55
CA ILE A 257 13.23 -19.25 -18.95
C ILE A 257 13.76 -20.33 -19.90
N GLU A 258 15.01 -20.78 -19.72
CA GLU A 258 15.61 -21.87 -20.50
C GLU A 258 14.86 -23.20 -20.37
N ASN A 259 14.11 -23.37 -19.26
CA ASN A 259 13.25 -24.53 -19.01
C ASN A 259 11.77 -24.27 -19.37
N GLY A 260 11.49 -23.23 -20.15
CA GLY A 260 10.20 -23.00 -20.79
C GLY A 260 9.19 -22.18 -19.99
N LEU A 261 9.59 -21.55 -18.88
CA LEU A 261 8.71 -20.62 -18.16
C LEU A 261 8.67 -19.27 -18.88
N SER A 262 7.46 -18.71 -19.05
CA SER A 262 7.27 -17.35 -19.55
C SER A 262 7.45 -16.36 -18.41
N ILE A 263 8.55 -15.61 -18.40
CA ILE A 263 8.89 -14.68 -17.32
C ILE A 263 9.18 -13.29 -17.89
N ASN A 264 8.61 -12.26 -17.27
CA ASN A 264 8.87 -10.85 -17.56
C ASN A 264 9.20 -10.11 -16.27
N LYS A 265 9.96 -9.01 -16.32
CA LYS A 265 10.09 -8.14 -15.15
C LYS A 265 8.75 -7.45 -14.90
N LEU A 266 8.34 -7.36 -13.64
CA LEU A 266 7.06 -6.73 -13.29
C LEU A 266 7.04 -5.25 -13.71
N LYS A 267 8.14 -4.53 -13.50
CA LYS A 267 8.30 -3.12 -13.89
C LYS A 267 8.10 -2.83 -15.37
N ASP A 268 8.27 -3.83 -16.24
CA ASP A 268 8.06 -3.66 -17.68
C ASP A 268 6.58 -3.79 -18.08
N LEU A 269 5.71 -4.17 -17.12
CA LEU A 269 4.29 -4.46 -17.34
C LEU A 269 3.34 -3.46 -16.66
N ILE A 270 3.85 -2.59 -15.78
CA ILE A 270 3.06 -1.66 -14.96
C ILE A 270 3.32 -0.19 -15.31
#